data_AF-A0A924W3Y1-F1
#
_entry.id   AF-A0A924W3Y1-F1
#
_cell.length_a   1.000
_cell.length_b   1.000
_cell.length_c   1.000
_cell.angle_alpha   90.00
_cell.angle_beta   90.00
_cell.angle_gamma   90.00
#
_symmetry.space_group_name_H-M   'P 1'
#
loop_
_entity.id
_entity.type
_entity.pdbx_description
1 polymer ?
#
loop_
_entity_poly.entity_id
_entity_poly.type
_entity_poly.pdbx_seq_one_letter_code
_entity_poly.pdbx_strand_id
1 'polypeptide(L)'
;MPLDIPETQTPKEPEARYSTACPRCGYDQSGLIATWQSECPLIGTCSECGLAFDWTDVLHAHTKLEPRFVEHAPIGRVGARVFAAAWRTLGWAIRPWMFWRTVKLHHPIRSLRWLVWLLLILPALHALGVLFAVVAFLQRFGSVVNATSWMFFRPGAVPKPATWTSSDALLVFLAHIGRPFLEI
;
A
#
# COMPACT_ATOMS: atom_id res chain seq x y z
N MET A 1 -39.82 -62.79 16.04
CA MET A 1 -38.50 -62.14 15.93
C MET A 1 -38.70 -60.84 15.17
N PRO A 2 -38.66 -59.69 15.85
CA PRO A 2 -38.63 -58.40 15.18
C PRO A 2 -37.30 -58.27 14.43
N LEU A 3 -37.37 -57.81 13.18
CA LEU A 3 -36.19 -57.52 12.36
C LEU A 3 -35.69 -56.12 12.75
N ASP A 4 -34.49 -56.04 13.32
CA ASP A 4 -33.78 -54.77 13.52
C ASP A 4 -33.44 -54.17 12.15
N ILE A 5 -34.15 -53.11 11.77
CA ILE A 5 -33.82 -52.32 10.59
C ILE A 5 -32.67 -51.39 10.99
N PRO A 6 -31.49 -51.47 10.35
CA PRO A 6 -30.38 -50.58 10.66
C PRO A 6 -30.80 -49.14 10.37
N GLU A 7 -30.73 -48.30 11.42
CA GLU A 7 -31.02 -46.88 11.34
C GLU A 7 -30.13 -46.26 10.27
N THR A 8 -30.77 -45.84 9.17
CA THR A 8 -30.08 -45.27 8.02
C THR A 8 -29.53 -43.92 8.46
N GLN A 9 -28.23 -43.84 8.72
CA GLN A 9 -27.55 -42.59 9.05
C GLN A 9 -27.76 -41.61 7.90
N THR A 10 -28.67 -40.65 8.10
CA THR A 10 -28.87 -39.55 7.18
C THR A 10 -27.54 -38.80 7.08
N PRO A 11 -26.99 -38.56 5.88
CA PRO A 11 -25.73 -37.85 5.75
C PRO A 11 -25.87 -36.52 6.48
N LYS A 12 -25.12 -36.37 7.59
CA LYS A 12 -25.15 -35.20 8.46
C LYS A 12 -24.81 -34.01 7.59
N GLU A 13 -25.82 -33.19 7.29
CA GLU A 13 -25.68 -31.92 6.58
C GLU A 13 -24.47 -31.21 7.19
N PRO A 14 -23.51 -30.69 6.39
CA PRO A 14 -22.30 -30.09 6.92
C PRO A 14 -22.71 -28.96 7.85
N GLU A 15 -22.72 -29.28 9.13
CA GLU A 15 -23.12 -28.43 10.23
C GLU A 15 -22.22 -27.22 10.10
N ALA A 16 -22.78 -26.12 9.59
CA ALA A 16 -22.03 -24.90 9.35
C ALA A 16 -21.52 -24.43 10.70
N ARG A 17 -20.28 -24.82 11.03
CA ARG A 17 -19.72 -24.61 12.36
C ARG A 17 -19.50 -23.11 12.52
N TYR A 18 -20.43 -22.45 13.22
CA TYR A 18 -20.21 -21.13 13.74
C TYR A 18 -18.93 -21.20 14.59
N SER A 19 -17.99 -20.29 14.34
CA SER A 19 -16.76 -20.23 15.13
C SER A 19 -17.11 -19.61 16.48
N THR A 20 -16.94 -20.35 17.57
CA THR A 20 -17.03 -19.82 18.93
C THR A 20 -15.68 -19.34 19.47
N ALA A 21 -14.61 -19.48 18.67
CA ALA A 21 -13.26 -19.10 19.08
C ALA A 21 -13.07 -17.58 19.09
N CYS A 22 -12.40 -17.07 20.13
CA CYS A 22 -11.98 -15.68 20.23
C CYS A 22 -11.07 -15.31 19.05
N PRO A 23 -11.32 -14.20 18.33
CA PRO A 23 -10.55 -13.85 17.14
C PRO A 23 -9.10 -13.45 17.42
N ARG A 24 -8.74 -13.16 18.68
CA ARG A 24 -7.39 -12.74 19.06
C ARG A 24 -6.52 -13.88 19.58
N CYS A 25 -7.05 -14.69 20.50
CA CYS A 25 -6.28 -15.74 21.16
C CYS A 25 -6.71 -17.16 20.78
N GLY A 26 -7.83 -17.32 20.05
CA GLY A 26 -8.37 -18.63 19.68
C GLY A 26 -9.10 -19.37 20.79
N TYR A 27 -9.23 -18.78 22.00
CA TYR A 27 -9.93 -19.42 23.11
C TYR A 27 -11.41 -19.67 22.80
N ASP A 28 -11.90 -20.87 23.10
CA ASP A 28 -13.28 -21.28 22.85
C ASP A 28 -14.25 -20.58 23.81
N GLN A 29 -15.19 -19.82 23.26
CA GLN A 29 -16.22 -19.12 24.01
C GLN A 29 -17.54 -19.90 24.11
N SER A 30 -17.57 -21.18 23.71
CA SER A 30 -18.77 -22.02 23.78
C SER A 30 -19.38 -22.08 25.19
N GLY A 31 -18.54 -22.11 26.23
CA GLY A 31 -18.99 -22.08 27.62
C GLY A 31 -19.73 -20.80 27.98
N LEU A 32 -19.27 -19.64 27.49
CA LEU A 32 -19.95 -18.37 27.72
C LEU A 32 -21.27 -18.31 26.94
N ILE A 33 -21.30 -18.81 25.71
CA ILE A 33 -22.52 -18.92 24.90
C ILE A 33 -23.54 -19.83 25.57
N ALA A 34 -23.10 -20.93 26.20
CA ALA A 34 -23.98 -21.86 26.91
C ALA A 34 -24.66 -21.23 28.15
N THR A 35 -24.15 -20.11 28.66
CA THR A 35 -24.80 -19.36 29.76
C THR A 35 -25.93 -18.45 29.29
N TRP A 36 -26.12 -18.25 27.99
CA TRP A 36 -27.19 -17.42 27.45
C TRP A 36 -28.53 -18.14 27.62
N GLN A 37 -29.36 -17.65 28.53
CA GLN A 37 -30.68 -18.25 28.78
C GLN A 37 -31.78 -17.61 27.93
N SER A 38 -31.92 -16.28 28.03
CA SER A 38 -33.02 -15.54 27.39
C SER A 38 -32.56 -14.38 26.52
N GLU A 39 -31.31 -13.93 26.66
CA GLU A 39 -30.77 -12.78 25.96
C GLU A 39 -29.37 -13.09 25.41
N CYS A 40 -29.17 -12.79 24.12
CA CYS A 40 -27.86 -12.81 23.48
C CYS A 40 -27.27 -11.40 23.57
N PRO A 41 -26.21 -11.17 24.37
CA PRO A 41 -25.57 -9.87 24.40
C PRO A 41 -25.01 -9.55 23.01
N LEU A 42 -25.12 -8.29 22.57
CA LEU A 42 -24.51 -7.88 21.29
C LEU A 42 -22.98 -7.83 21.38
N ILE A 43 -22.45 -7.56 22.57
CA ILE A 43 -21.02 -7.40 22.83
C ILE A 43 -20.57 -8.44 23.87
N GLY A 44 -19.50 -9.16 23.56
CA GLY A 44 -18.82 -10.09 24.45
C GLY A 44 -17.43 -9.61 24.83
N THR A 45 -16.90 -10.13 25.94
CA THR A 45 -15.49 -9.94 26.32
C THR A 45 -14.86 -11.31 26.51
N CYS A 46 -13.70 -11.52 25.89
CA CYS A 46 -12.95 -12.77 26.05
C CYS A 46 -12.42 -12.88 27.50
N SER A 47 -12.74 -13.98 28.18
CA SER A 47 -12.25 -14.27 29.54
C SER A 47 -10.73 -14.37 29.64
N GLU A 48 -10.05 -14.85 28.60
CA GLU A 48 -8.59 -15.00 28.60
C GLU A 48 -7.84 -13.70 28.28
N CYS A 49 -8.20 -13.03 27.17
CA CYS A 49 -7.41 -11.90 26.66
C CYS A 49 -8.06 -10.52 26.85
N GLY A 50 -9.27 -10.46 27.41
CA GLY A 50 -10.01 -9.22 27.66
C GLY A 50 -10.49 -8.47 26.41
N LEU A 51 -10.39 -9.06 25.22
CA LEU A 51 -10.86 -8.41 23.99
C LEU A 51 -12.38 -8.30 24.00
N ALA A 52 -12.90 -7.08 23.84
CA ALA A 52 -14.30 -6.83 23.53
C ALA A 52 -14.57 -7.06 22.03
N PHE A 53 -15.63 -7.79 21.71
CA PHE A 53 -16.03 -8.10 20.33
C PHE A 53 -17.54 -8.19 20.19
N ASP A 54 -18.04 -8.05 18.96
CA ASP A 54 -19.45 -8.27 18.63
C ASP A 54 -19.68 -9.77 18.41
N TRP A 55 -20.67 -10.37 19.08
CA TRP A 55 -20.97 -11.80 18.91
C TRP A 55 -21.39 -12.15 17.50
N THR A 56 -21.99 -11.20 16.78
CA THR A 56 -22.30 -11.34 15.37
C THR A 56 -21.03 -11.55 14.56
N ASP A 57 -19.92 -10.88 14.90
CA ASP A 57 -18.64 -11.02 14.20
C ASP A 57 -17.96 -12.37 14.48
N VAL A 58 -18.13 -12.92 15.70
CA VAL A 58 -17.57 -14.23 16.09
C VAL A 58 -18.36 -15.38 15.50
N LEU A 59 -19.68 -15.39 15.72
CA LEU A 59 -20.55 -16.46 15.22
C LEU A 59 -20.54 -16.49 13.68
N HIS A 60 -20.63 -15.32 13.04
CA HIS A 60 -20.67 -15.19 11.57
C HIS A 60 -19.32 -14.80 10.96
N ALA A 61 -18.21 -15.33 11.50
CA ALA A 61 -16.85 -15.01 11.04
C ALA A 61 -16.66 -15.23 9.52
N HIS A 62 -17.41 -16.17 8.93
CA HIS A 62 -17.33 -16.49 7.49
C HIS A 62 -18.20 -15.58 6.61
N THR A 63 -19.23 -14.95 7.16
CA THR A 63 -20.27 -14.25 6.40
C THR A 63 -19.99 -12.76 6.22
N LYS A 64 -19.15 -12.18 7.09
CA LYS A 64 -18.76 -10.75 7.02
C LYS A 64 -17.41 -10.54 6.33
N LEU A 65 -17.32 -10.94 5.05
CA LEU A 65 -16.20 -10.52 4.21
C LEU A 65 -16.44 -9.07 3.77
N GLU A 66 -15.67 -8.12 4.27
CA GLU A 66 -15.79 -6.71 3.88
C GLU A 66 -15.43 -6.54 2.39
N PRO A 67 -16.40 -6.30 1.49
CA PRO A 67 -16.19 -6.33 0.04
C PRO A 67 -15.30 -5.20 -0.48
N ARG A 68 -14.94 -4.25 0.38
CA ARG A 68 -14.07 -3.11 0.04
C ARG A 68 -12.60 -3.48 -0.07
N PHE A 69 -12.15 -4.57 0.57
CA PHE A 69 -10.76 -5.02 0.51
C PHE A 69 -10.52 -5.99 -0.64
N VAL A 70 -9.37 -5.86 -1.30
CA VAL A 70 -8.94 -6.76 -2.38
C VAL A 70 -8.91 -8.23 -1.94
N GLU A 71 -8.61 -8.48 -0.65
CA GLU A 71 -8.57 -9.81 -0.04
C GLU A 71 -9.90 -10.56 -0.09
N HIS A 72 -11.01 -9.83 -0.13
CA HIS A 72 -12.36 -10.38 -0.07
C HIS A 72 -13.06 -10.41 -1.42
N ALA A 73 -12.39 -9.99 -2.50
CA ALA A 73 -12.94 -10.12 -3.84
C ALA A 73 -13.25 -11.60 -4.16
N PRO A 74 -14.43 -11.91 -4.71
CA PRO A 74 -14.85 -13.28 -5.00
C PRO A 74 -13.89 -13.97 -5.98
N ILE A 75 -13.49 -15.20 -5.64
CA ILE A 75 -12.62 -16.05 -6.48
C ILE A 75 -13.35 -16.33 -7.79
N GLY A 76 -12.66 -16.18 -8.92
CA GLY A 76 -13.23 -16.45 -10.26
C GLY A 76 -13.71 -15.22 -11.03
N ARG A 77 -13.70 -14.02 -10.44
CA ARG A 77 -13.96 -12.77 -11.17
C ARG A 77 -12.67 -11.97 -11.30
N VAL A 78 -11.88 -12.25 -12.34
CA VAL A 78 -10.69 -11.45 -12.69
C VAL A 78 -11.14 -10.27 -13.56
N GLY A 79 -10.55 -9.08 -13.41
CA GLY A 79 -10.83 -7.91 -14.24
C GLY A 79 -11.14 -6.62 -13.47
N ALA A 80 -11.97 -5.75 -14.06
CA ALA A 80 -12.21 -4.39 -13.60
C ALA A 80 -12.66 -4.27 -12.12
N ARG A 81 -13.40 -5.26 -11.59
CA ARG A 81 -13.83 -5.26 -10.19
C ARG A 81 -12.69 -5.47 -9.20
N VAL A 82 -11.77 -6.40 -9.49
CA VAL A 82 -10.58 -6.64 -8.64
C VAL A 82 -9.67 -5.43 -8.71
N PHE A 83 -9.49 -4.85 -9.89
CA PHE A 83 -8.73 -3.63 -10.08
C PHE A 83 -9.33 -2.45 -9.28
N ALA A 84 -10.65 -2.25 -9.35
CA ALA A 84 -11.34 -1.23 -8.56
C ALA A 84 -11.21 -1.46 -7.05
N ALA A 85 -11.28 -2.73 -6.59
CA ALA A 85 -11.04 -3.08 -5.19
C ALA A 85 -9.59 -2.84 -4.76
N ALA A 86 -8.61 -3.10 -5.64
CA ALA A 86 -7.20 -2.83 -5.40
C ALA A 86 -6.93 -1.33 -5.25
N TRP A 87 -7.46 -0.49 -6.15
CA TRP A 87 -7.34 0.98 -6.02
C TRP A 87 -8.04 1.53 -4.80
N ARG A 88 -9.21 0.97 -4.44
CA ARG A 88 -9.89 1.35 -3.21
C ARG A 88 -9.05 0.98 -1.99
N THR A 89 -8.51 -0.24 -1.96
CA THR A 89 -7.60 -0.69 -0.88
C THR A 89 -6.38 0.21 -0.78
N LEU A 90 -5.77 0.59 -1.91
CA LEU A 90 -4.64 1.53 -1.93
C LEU A 90 -5.03 2.91 -1.39
N GLY A 91 -6.15 3.47 -1.83
CA GLY A 91 -6.63 4.77 -1.34
C GLY A 91 -6.89 4.79 0.17
N TRP A 92 -7.34 3.65 0.71
CA TRP A 92 -7.48 3.46 2.16
C TRP A 92 -6.13 3.29 2.87
N ALA A 93 -5.19 2.55 2.28
CA ALA A 93 -3.85 2.38 2.82
C ALA A 93 -3.08 3.70 2.94
N ILE A 94 -3.34 4.66 2.04
CA ILE A 94 -2.77 6.02 2.10
C ILE A 94 -3.33 6.83 3.29
N ARG A 95 -4.49 6.45 3.84
CA ARG A 95 -5.17 7.18 4.95
C ARG A 95 -5.24 6.27 6.19
N PRO A 96 -4.14 6.15 6.96
CA PRO A 96 -4.01 5.13 8.00
C PRO A 96 -5.10 5.22 9.06
N TRP A 97 -5.54 6.42 9.45
CA TRP A 97 -6.58 6.58 10.46
C TRP A 97 -7.94 5.97 10.03
N MET A 98 -8.28 6.00 8.73
CA MET A 98 -9.52 5.38 8.25
C MET A 98 -9.34 3.88 8.12
N PHE A 99 -8.19 3.44 7.62
CA PHE A 99 -7.84 2.03 7.54
C PHE A 99 -7.97 1.33 8.89
N TRP A 100 -7.33 1.86 9.93
CA TRP A 100 -7.36 1.26 11.27
C TRP A 100 -8.73 1.32 11.95
N ARG A 101 -9.61 2.25 11.55
CA ARG A 101 -11.00 2.28 12.05
C ARG A 101 -11.90 1.24 11.39
N THR A 102 -11.49 0.67 10.25
CA THR A 102 -12.30 -0.29 9.49
C THR A 102 -11.76 -1.71 9.55
N VAL A 103 -10.46 -1.89 9.73
CA VAL A 103 -9.87 -3.21 9.95
C VAL A 103 -10.24 -3.71 11.34
N LYS A 104 -10.96 -4.84 11.38
CA LYS A 104 -11.30 -5.55 12.60
C LYS A 104 -10.43 -6.80 12.72
N LEU A 105 -10.03 -7.16 13.95
CA LEU A 105 -9.15 -8.31 14.20
C LEU A 105 -9.72 -9.66 13.74
N HIS A 106 -11.05 -9.79 13.64
CA HIS A 106 -11.67 -11.05 13.24
C HIS A 106 -11.61 -11.34 11.75
N HIS A 107 -11.17 -10.39 10.91
CA HIS A 107 -11.05 -10.63 9.48
C HIS A 107 -9.91 -11.64 9.22
N PRO A 108 -10.17 -12.75 8.51
CA PRO A 108 -9.14 -13.74 8.23
C PRO A 108 -8.07 -13.16 7.30
N ILE A 109 -6.82 -13.12 7.77
CA ILE A 109 -5.70 -12.61 6.97
C ILE A 109 -5.40 -13.61 5.85
N ARG A 110 -5.59 -13.21 4.59
CA ARG A 110 -5.23 -14.02 3.42
C ARG A 110 -3.85 -13.62 2.90
N SER A 111 -2.81 -14.06 3.61
CA SER A 111 -1.41 -13.69 3.38
C SER A 111 -0.96 -13.80 1.91
N LEU A 112 -1.35 -14.87 1.21
CA LEU A 112 -0.99 -15.06 -0.20
C LEU A 112 -1.54 -13.96 -1.11
N ARG A 113 -2.77 -13.48 -0.87
CA ARG A 113 -3.36 -12.38 -1.67
C ARG A 113 -2.64 -11.07 -1.40
N TRP A 114 -2.27 -10.82 -0.15
CA TRP A 114 -1.44 -9.68 0.24
C TRP A 114 -0.10 -9.70 -0.47
N LEU A 115 0.56 -10.85 -0.49
CA LEU A 115 1.84 -11.02 -1.17
C LEU A 115 1.71 -10.75 -2.67
N VAL A 116 0.70 -11.33 -3.34
CA VAL A 116 0.44 -11.06 -4.77
C VAL A 116 0.17 -9.58 -5.01
N TRP A 117 -0.63 -8.94 -4.17
CA TRP A 117 -0.92 -7.51 -4.30
C TRP A 117 0.33 -6.64 -4.10
N LEU A 118 1.16 -6.94 -3.10
CA LEU A 118 2.45 -6.27 -2.87
C LEU A 118 3.41 -6.45 -4.04
N LEU A 119 3.51 -7.67 -4.59
CA LEU A 119 4.33 -7.97 -5.75
C LEU A 119 3.87 -7.24 -7.01
N LEU A 120 2.60 -6.84 -7.10
CA LEU A 120 2.10 -6.03 -8.22
C LEU A 120 2.30 -4.52 -7.98
N ILE A 121 2.08 -4.04 -6.75
CA ILE A 121 2.12 -2.60 -6.47
C ILE A 121 3.54 -2.06 -6.38
N LEU A 122 4.49 -2.83 -5.83
CA LEU A 122 5.86 -2.37 -5.65
C LEU A 122 6.56 -2.09 -6.99
N PRO A 123 6.52 -2.98 -8.01
CA PRO A 123 7.08 -2.68 -9.32
C PRO A 123 6.38 -1.53 -10.02
N ALA A 124 5.05 -1.39 -9.85
CA ALA A 124 4.30 -0.28 -10.45
C ALA A 124 4.72 1.08 -9.86
N LEU A 125 4.85 1.16 -8.54
CA LEU A 125 5.35 2.35 -7.86
C LEU A 125 6.81 2.65 -8.24
N HIS A 126 7.64 1.61 -8.35
CA HIS A 126 9.02 1.76 -8.80
C HIS A 126 9.12 2.30 -10.23
N ALA A 127 8.35 1.73 -11.17
CA ALA A 127 8.30 2.18 -12.55
C ALA A 127 7.83 3.64 -12.66
N LEU A 128 6.84 4.03 -11.87
CA LEU A 128 6.38 5.42 -11.79
C LEU A 128 7.48 6.36 -11.27
N GLY A 129 8.22 5.94 -10.26
CA GLY A 129 9.38 6.69 -9.74
C GLY A 129 10.50 6.84 -10.78
N VAL A 130 10.84 5.76 -11.48
CA VAL A 130 11.82 5.79 -12.58
C VAL A 130 11.37 6.73 -13.70
N LEU A 131 10.10 6.67 -14.10
CA LEU A 131 9.53 7.56 -15.11
C LEU A 131 9.67 9.04 -14.69
N PHE A 132 9.32 9.37 -13.45
CA PHE A 132 9.44 10.73 -12.92
C PHE A 132 10.90 11.20 -12.94
N ALA A 133 11.84 10.34 -12.54
CA ALA A 133 13.27 10.65 -12.56
C ALA A 133 13.78 10.91 -13.99
N VAL A 134 13.35 10.12 -14.97
CA VAL A 134 13.70 10.32 -16.39
C VAL A 134 13.15 11.66 -16.91
N VAL A 135 11.88 11.98 -16.64
CA VAL A 135 11.28 13.25 -17.05
C VAL A 135 12.03 14.44 -16.44
N ALA A 136 12.34 14.39 -15.15
CA ALA A 136 13.09 15.43 -14.46
C ALA A 136 14.50 15.60 -15.05
N PHE A 137 15.17 14.48 -15.38
CA PHE A 137 16.47 14.49 -16.04
C PHE A 137 16.41 15.17 -17.41
N LEU A 138 15.43 14.84 -18.24
CA LEU A 138 15.26 15.43 -19.58
C LEU A 138 14.97 16.94 -19.51
N GLN A 139 14.13 17.37 -18.57
CA GLN A 139 13.83 18.79 -18.34
C GLN A 139 15.08 19.58 -17.93
N ARG A 140 15.89 19.01 -17.03
CA ARG A 140 17.16 19.62 -16.60
C ARG A 140 18.17 19.68 -17.74
N PHE A 141 18.32 18.59 -18.50
CA PHE A 141 19.23 18.52 -19.63
C PHE A 141 18.87 19.53 -20.72
N GLY A 142 17.59 19.62 -21.11
CA GLY A 142 17.14 20.60 -22.10
C GLY A 142 17.37 22.05 -21.67
N SER A 143 17.24 22.35 -20.37
CA SER A 143 17.52 23.68 -19.81
C SER A 143 19.00 24.06 -19.97
N VAL A 144 19.92 23.10 -19.77
CA VAL A 144 21.36 23.31 -19.97
C VAL A 144 21.69 23.54 -21.45
N VAL A 145 21.15 22.70 -22.34
CA VAL A 145 21.39 22.82 -23.80
C VAL A 145 20.84 24.14 -24.35
N ASN A 146 19.67 24.57 -23.91
CA ASN A 146 19.12 25.86 -24.30
C ASN A 146 20.03 27.01 -23.81
N ALA A 147 20.46 26.99 -22.55
CA ALA A 147 21.33 28.02 -22.00
C ALA A 147 22.69 28.13 -22.72
N THR A 148 23.30 26.99 -23.10
CA THR A 148 24.56 26.99 -23.87
C THR A 148 24.34 27.46 -25.31
N SER A 149 23.25 27.05 -25.97
CA SER A 149 22.91 27.53 -27.32
C SER A 149 22.78 29.06 -27.38
N TRP A 150 22.16 29.68 -26.36
CA TRP A 150 22.08 31.15 -26.24
C TRP A 150 23.45 31.84 -26.11
N MET A 151 24.47 31.19 -25.55
CA MET A 151 25.82 31.76 -25.47
C MET A 151 26.56 31.71 -26.81
N PHE A 152 26.34 30.67 -27.62
CA PHE A 152 27.04 30.51 -28.91
C PHE A 152 26.31 31.16 -30.09
N PHE A 153 24.98 31.25 -30.06
CA PHE A 153 24.14 31.81 -31.11
C PHE A 153 23.49 33.13 -30.67
N ARG A 154 24.28 34.09 -30.22
CA ARG A 154 23.83 35.49 -30.13
C ARG A 154 24.25 36.24 -31.40
N PRO A 155 23.47 36.17 -32.50
CA PRO A 155 23.81 36.89 -33.74
C PRO A 155 23.86 38.39 -33.42
N GLY A 156 25.03 39.00 -33.63
CA GLY A 156 25.25 40.42 -33.37
C GLY A 156 25.98 40.75 -32.06
N ALA A 157 26.26 39.77 -31.19
CA ALA A 157 27.27 39.93 -30.15
C ALA A 157 28.68 39.63 -30.72
N VAL A 158 29.02 40.28 -31.84
CA VAL A 158 30.44 40.58 -32.05
C VAL A 158 30.76 41.56 -30.93
N PRO A 159 31.61 41.22 -29.95
CA PRO A 159 32.09 42.25 -29.06
C PRO A 159 32.66 43.34 -29.98
N LYS A 160 31.99 44.51 -30.02
CA LYS A 160 32.65 45.70 -30.57
C LYS A 160 34.00 45.70 -29.88
N PRO A 161 35.13 45.76 -30.61
CA PRO A 161 36.42 45.90 -29.96
C PRO A 161 36.29 47.12 -29.07
N ALA A 162 36.07 46.89 -27.77
CA ALA A 162 36.20 47.91 -26.76
C ALA A 162 37.60 48.43 -27.02
N THR A 163 37.71 49.72 -27.28
CA THR A 163 38.99 50.39 -27.45
C THR A 163 39.89 49.92 -26.32
N TRP A 164 40.76 48.95 -26.64
CA TRP A 164 41.68 48.36 -25.69
C TRP A 164 42.61 49.49 -25.32
N THR A 165 42.33 50.13 -24.19
CA THR A 165 43.30 51.00 -23.57
C THR A 165 44.40 50.09 -23.07
N SER A 166 45.66 50.49 -23.25
CA SER A 166 46.84 49.70 -22.91
C SER A 166 46.88 49.24 -21.45
N SER A 167 46.06 49.83 -20.57
CA SER A 167 45.86 49.42 -19.17
C SER A 167 45.13 48.09 -18.99
N ASP A 168 44.22 47.69 -19.89
CA ASP A 168 43.40 46.49 -19.68
C ASP A 168 44.15 45.18 -19.99
N ALA A 169 45.14 45.24 -20.90
CA ALA A 169 46.01 44.10 -21.22
C ALA A 169 46.92 43.70 -20.04
N LEU A 170 47.32 44.67 -19.22
CA LEU A 170 48.23 44.44 -18.10
C LEU A 170 47.52 43.72 -16.94
N LEU A 171 46.21 43.99 -16.73
CA LEU A 171 45.41 43.31 -15.71
C LEU A 171 45.12 41.84 -16.05
N VAL A 172 44.88 41.52 -17.33
CA VAL A 172 44.67 40.13 -17.77
C VAL A 172 45.98 39.33 -17.70
N PHE A 173 47.11 39.94 -18.06
CA PHE A 173 48.43 39.30 -17.97
C PHE A 173 48.85 39.05 -16.51
N LEU A 174 48.60 39.99 -15.60
CA LEU A 174 48.87 39.82 -14.17
C LEU A 174 47.94 38.77 -13.53
N ALA A 175 46.68 38.68 -13.96
CA ALA A 175 45.75 37.65 -13.47
C ALA A 175 46.12 36.21 -13.90
N HIS A 176 46.89 36.06 -14.99
CA HIS A 176 47.38 34.76 -15.45
C HIS A 176 48.72 34.34 -14.81
N ILE A 177 49.55 35.30 -14.40
CA ILE A 177 50.84 35.01 -13.75
C ILE A 177 50.69 34.84 -12.22
N GLY A 178 49.62 35.35 -11.63
CA GLY A 178 49.44 35.45 -10.18
C GLY A 178 48.63 34.35 -9.47
N ARG A 179 48.50 33.13 -10.01
CA ARG A 179 47.97 32.00 -9.20
C ARG A 179 49.13 31.14 -8.68
N PRO A 180 49.71 31.47 -7.52
CA PRO A 180 50.67 30.58 -6.89
C PRO A 180 49.97 29.29 -6.48
N PHE A 181 50.54 28.23 -7.01
CA PHE A 181 50.58 26.85 -6.54
C PHE A 181 50.67 26.78 -4.99
N LEU A 182 49.54 26.86 -4.30
CA LEU A 182 49.44 26.59 -2.87
C LEU A 182 48.08 25.92 -2.61
N GLU A 183 48.10 24.59 -2.59
CA GLU A 183 47.44 23.78 -1.56
C GLU A 183 47.92 22.32 -1.73
N ILE A 184 48.75 21.91 -0.77
CA ILE A 184 49.06 20.53 -0.37
C ILE A 184 48.11 20.22 0.79
#